data_AF-A0A816HS99-F1
#
_entry.id   AF-A0A816HS99-F1
#
_cell.length_a   1.000
_cell.length_b   1.000
_cell.length_c   1.000
_cell.angle_alpha   90.00
_cell.angle_beta   90.00
_cell.angle_gamma   90.00
#
_symmetry.space_group_name_H-M   'P 1'
#
loop_
_entity.id
_entity.type
_entity.pdbx_description
1 polymer ?
#
loop_
_entity_poly.entity_id
_entity_poly.type
_entity_poly.pdbx_seq_one_letter_code
_entity_poly.pdbx_strand_id
1 'polypeptide(L)' 'GLFRNYGPALVDNFIETLYVLIHEKTKEKQEGSHRVAAEIVAGMIRGSKYWTIEMVY' A
#
# COMPACT_ATOMS: atom_id res chain seq x y z
N GLY A 1 -7.57 -7.07 -6.94
CA GLY A 1 -7.79 -6.59 -8.31
C GLY A 1 -6.80 -5.51 -8.68
N LEU A 2 -6.85 -4.36 -8.00
CA LEU A 2 -6.06 -3.16 -8.30
C LEU A 2 -4.56 -3.44 -8.53
N PHE A 3 -3.83 -3.90 -7.51
CA PHE A 3 -2.39 -4.14 -7.57
C PHE A 3 -1.98 -5.32 -8.47
N ARG A 4 -2.91 -6.22 -8.78
CA ARG A 4 -2.65 -7.33 -9.73
C ARG A 4 -2.62 -6.84 -11.19
N ASN A 5 -3.41 -5.81 -11.50
CA ASN A 5 -3.62 -5.35 -12.87
C ASN A 5 -2.83 -4.07 -13.19
N TYR A 6 -2.72 -3.17 -12.23
CA TYR A 6 -2.15 -1.83 -12.40
C TYR A 6 -1.05 -1.51 -11.37
N GLY A 7 -0.57 -2.53 -10.67
CA GLY A 7 0.36 -2.41 -9.56
C GLY A 7 1.55 -1.49 -9.82
N PRO A 8 2.39 -1.77 -10.84
CA PRO A 8 3.59 -0.98 -11.12
C PRO A 8 3.32 0.53 -11.34
N ALA A 9 2.17 0.89 -11.92
CA ALA A 9 1.82 2.29 -12.19
C ALA A 9 1.18 3.01 -10.98
N LEU A 10 0.71 2.26 -9.97
CA LEU A 10 -0.04 2.81 -8.85
C LEU A 10 0.74 2.83 -7.55
N VAL A 11 1.73 1.95 -7.37
CA VAL A 11 2.47 1.80 -6.10
C VAL A 11 2.97 3.13 -5.55
N ASP A 12 3.63 3.92 -6.38
CA ASP A 12 4.23 5.19 -5.95
C ASP A 12 3.17 6.18 -5.46
N ASN A 13 1.97 6.16 -6.06
CA ASN A 13 0.84 7.01 -5.64
C ASN A 13 0.29 6.61 -4.25
N PHE A 14 0.50 5.35 -3.83
CA PHE A 14 0.06 4.88 -2.51
C PHE A 14 1.08 5.16 -1.40
N ILE A 15 2.34 5.46 -1.72
CA ILE A 15 3.41 5.64 -0.71
C ILE A 15 3.09 6.80 0.23
N GLU A 16 2.73 7.97 -0.30
CA GLU A 16 2.39 9.15 0.52
C GLU A 16 1.17 8.87 1.42
N THR A 17 0.15 8.22 0.87
CA THR A 17 -1.07 7.88 1.62
C THR A 17 -0.76 6.86 2.73
N LEU A 18 0.05 5.85 2.44
CA LEU A 18 0.48 4.87 3.43
C LEU A 18 1.30 5.52 4.55
N TYR A 19 2.19 6.45 4.21
CA TYR A 19 2.97 7.18 5.19
C TYR A 19 2.06 7.93 6.19
N VAL A 20 1.05 8.65 5.69
CA VAL A 20 0.07 9.35 6.53
C VAL A 20 -0.70 8.37 7.42
N LEU A 21 -1.22 7.27 6.86
CA LEU A 21 -2.01 6.31 7.61
C LEU A 21 -1.20 5.60 8.71
N ILE A 22 0.05 5.25 8.44
CA ILE A 22 0.95 4.59 9.40
C ILE A 22 1.34 5.55 10.53
N HIS A 23 1.56 6.82 10.21
CA HIS A 23 1.98 7.84 11.17
C HIS A 23 0.81 8.57 11.84
N GLU A 24 -0.43 8.09 11.70
CA GLU A 24 -1.57 8.65 12.43
C GLU A 24 -1.37 8.50 13.96
N LYS A 25 -1.46 9.63 14.67
CA LYS A 25 -1.25 9.74 16.12
C LYS A 25 -2.51 10.13 16.87
N THR A 26 -3.54 10.55 16.13
CA THR A 26 -4.85 10.91 16.65
C THR A 26 -5.52 9.65 17.20
N LYS A 27 -5.74 9.59 18.53
CA LYS A 27 -6.16 8.37 19.23
C LYS A 27 -7.45 7.77 18.67
N GLU A 28 -8.41 8.60 18.31
CA GLU A 28 -9.71 8.19 17.76
C GLU A 28 -9.64 7.66 16.31
N LYS A 29 -8.55 7.93 15.57
CA LYS A 29 -8.36 7.51 14.17
C LYS A 29 -7.27 6.46 13.97
N GLN A 30 -6.40 6.28 14.95
CA GLN A 30 -5.21 5.44 14.84
C GLN A 30 -5.54 3.99 14.46
N GLU A 31 -6.47 3.34 15.16
CA GLU A 31 -6.82 1.95 14.89
C GLU A 31 -7.37 1.77 13.46
N GLY A 32 -8.28 2.64 13.05
CA GLY A 32 -8.86 2.61 11.70
C GLY A 32 -7.80 2.85 10.63
N SER A 33 -6.92 3.83 10.84
CA SER A 33 -5.86 4.16 9.87
C SER A 33 -4.85 3.03 9.72
N HIS A 34 -4.44 2.40 10.82
CA HIS A 34 -3.53 1.26 10.80
C HIS A 34 -4.16 0.02 10.17
N ARG A 35 -5.45 -0.21 10.41
CA ARG A 35 -6.19 -1.31 9.76
C ARG A 35 -6.24 -1.12 8.25
N VAL A 36 -6.59 0.08 7.78
CA VAL A 36 -6.61 0.41 6.36
C VAL A 36 -5.21 0.30 5.74
N ALA A 37 -4.18 0.81 6.41
CA ALA A 37 -2.80 0.68 5.94
C ALA A 37 -2.40 -0.80 5.77
N ALA A 38 -2.73 -1.65 6.75
CA ALA A 38 -2.44 -3.07 6.69
C ALA A 38 -3.16 -3.77 5.53
N GLU A 39 -4.42 -3.41 5.25
CA GLU A 39 -5.19 -3.95 4.12
C GLU A 39 -4.61 -3.56 2.77
N ILE A 40 -4.19 -2.30 2.62
CA ILE A 40 -3.53 -1.79 1.41
C ILE A 40 -2.22 -2.55 1.18
N VAL A 41 -1.37 -2.64 2.20
CA VAL A 41 -0.09 -3.37 2.13
C VAL A 41 -0.30 -4.85 1.79
N ALA A 42 -1.27 -5.51 2.43
CA ALA A 42 -1.61 -6.90 2.11
C ALA A 42 -2.14 -7.06 0.67
N GLY A 43 -2.85 -6.05 0.15
CA GLY A 43 -3.27 -5.96 -1.25
C GLY A 43 -2.08 -5.83 -2.20
N MET A 44 -1.10 -4.99 -1.87
CA MET A 44 0.12 -4.80 -2.66
C MET A 44 0.95 -6.08 -2.72
N ILE A 45 1.23 -6.70 -1.56
CA ILE A 45 2.01 -7.95 -1.47
C ILE A 45 1.36 -9.08 -2.26
N ARG A 46 0.04 -9.26 -2.15
CA ARG A 46 -0.66 -10.31 -2.91
C ARG A 46 -0.76 -9.97 -4.40
N GLY A 47 -0.89 -8.68 -4.72
CA GLY A 47 -0.97 -8.18 -6.10
C GLY A 47 0.35 -8.28 -6.85
N SER A 48 1.48 -8.23 -6.14
CA SER A 48 2.83 -8.25 -6.73
C SER A 48 3.32 -9.63 -7.18
N LYS A 49 2.53 -10.70 -6.99
CA LYS A 49 2.88 -12.08 -7.38
C LYS A 49 3.43 -12.22 -8.81
N TYR A 50 2.97 -11.38 -9.74
CA TYR A 50 3.35 -11.43 -11.16
C TYR A 50 4.08 -10.17 -11.62
N TRP A 51 4.52 -9.30 -10.70
CA TRP A 51 5.32 -8.16 -11.10
C TRP A 51 6.71 -8.64 -11.53
N THR A 52 7.21 -8.08 -12.62
CA THR A 52 8.56 -8.35 -13.07
C THR A 52 9.56 -7.72 -12.10
N ILE A 53 10.72 -8.36 -11.93
CA ILE A 53 11.84 -7.85 -11.12
C ILE A 53 12.52 -6.64 -11.79
N GLU A 54 12.10 -6.27 -13.01
CA GLU A 54 12.61 -5.11 -13.75
C GLU A 54 12.21 -3.79 -13.07
N MET A 55 12.84 -3.45 -11.93
CA MET A 55 13.02 -2.10 -11.38
C MET A 55 13.84 -2.17 -10.06
N VAL A 56 15.04 -2.77 -10.10
CA VAL A 56 16.11 -2.43 -9.14
C VAL A 56 17.47 -2.58 -9.84
N TYR A 57 17.70 -1.89 -10.95
CA TYR A 57 19.04 -1.51 -11.45
C TYR A 57 18.93 -0.31 -12.37
#